data_AF-D8KXK8-F1
#
_entry.id   AF-D8KXK8-F1
#
_cell.length_a   1.000
_cell.length_b   1.000
_cell.length_c   1.000
_cell.angle_alpha   90.00
_cell.angle_beta   90.00
_cell.angle_gamma   90.00
#
_symmetry.space_group_name_H-M   'P 1'
#
loop_
_entity.id
_entity.type
_entity.pdbx_description
1 polymer ?
#
loop_
_entity_poly.entity_id
_entity_poly.type
_entity_poly.pdbx_seq_one_letter_code
_entity_poly.pdbx_strand_id
1 'polypeptide(L)' 'AFIRLINYVDGDKRYILHPRGIGVGDIIMSSSDASISIGNALPL' A
#
# COMPACT_ATOMS: atom_id res chain seq x y z
N ALA A 1 -16.95 -1.51 2.40
CA ALA A 1 -15.53 -1.22 2.13
C ALA A 1 -14.71 -2.46 2.48
N PHE A 2 -13.75 -2.84 1.65
CA PHE A 2 -12.88 -3.99 1.90
C PHE A 2 -11.54 -3.52 2.47
N ILE A 3 -10.90 -4.39 3.23
CA ILE A 3 -9.53 -4.19 3.72
C ILE A 3 -8.62 -5.23 3.10
N ARG A 4 -7.35 -4.88 2.92
CA ARG A 4 -6.30 -5.81 2.48
C ARG A 4 -5.20 -5.91 3.52
N LEU A 5 -4.70 -7.13 3.67
CA LEU A 5 -3.47 -7.41 4.42
C LEU A 5 -2.28 -7.10 3.52
N ILE A 6 -1.37 -6.29 4.03
CA ILE A 6 -0.06 -6.01 3.43
C ILE A 6 1.03 -6.57 4.31
N ASN A 7 2.08 -7.07 3.67
CA ASN A 7 3.27 -7.59 4.31
C ASN A 7 4.44 -6.70 3.92
N TYR A 8 5.01 -6.00 4.90
CA TYR A 8 6.20 -5.19 4.70
C TYR A 8 7.45 -6.07 4.65
N VAL A 9 8.52 -5.51 4.11
CA VAL A 9 9.80 -6.21 3.92
C VAL A 9 10.48 -6.54 5.25
N ASP A 10 10.21 -5.75 6.30
CA ASP A 10 10.65 -5.98 7.67
C ASP A 10 9.88 -7.10 8.40
N GLY A 11 8.83 -7.65 7.78
CA GLY A 11 7.97 -8.68 8.35
C GLY A 11 6.74 -8.15 9.07
N ASP A 12 6.56 -6.83 9.15
CA ASP A 12 5.33 -6.23 9.70
C ASP A 12 4.14 -6.52 8.79
N LYS A 13 3.01 -6.84 9.41
CA LYS A 13 1.74 -7.00 8.69
C LYS A 13 0.78 -5.90 9.11
N ARG A 14 0.22 -5.19 8.14
CA ARG A 14 -0.78 -4.14 8.39
C ARG A 14 -2.00 -4.32 7.51
N TYR A 15 -3.11 -3.71 7.92
CA TYR A 15 -4.29 -3.62 7.09
C TYR A 15 -4.41 -2.23 6.50
N ILE A 16 -4.80 -2.17 5.22
CA ILE A 16 -5.15 -0.93 4.55
C ILE A 16 -6.56 -1.04 3.98
N LEU A 17 -7.20 0.11 3.77
CA LEU A 17 -8.39 0.17 2.92
C LEU A 17 -8.02 -0.29 1.52
N HIS A 18 -8.89 -1.06 0.86
CA HIS A 18 -8.65 -1.54 -0.50
C HIS A 18 -8.80 -0.39 -1.50
N PRO A 19 -7.72 0.13 -2.11
CA PRO A 19 -7.84 1.08 -3.20
C PRO A 19 -8.34 0.35 -4.45
N ARG A 20 -9.15 1.06 -5.25
CA ARG A 20 -9.65 0.51 -6.51
C ARG A 20 -8.49 0.38 -7.51
N GLY A 21 -8.41 -0.78 -8.18
CA GLY A 21 -7.37 -1.04 -9.18
C GLY A 21 -6.11 -1.72 -8.67
N ILE A 22 -6.05 -2.10 -7.39
CA ILE A 22 -4.93 -2.89 -6.84
C ILE A 22 -5.24 -4.40 -6.78
N GLY A 23 -4.31 -5.20 -7.29
CA GLY A 23 -4.29 -6.66 -7.35
C GLY A 23 -3.37 -7.28 -6.29
N VAL A 24 -3.42 -8.60 -6.12
CA VAL A 24 -2.49 -9.32 -5.21
C VAL A 24 -1.13 -9.41 -5.90
N GLY A 25 -0.06 -9.05 -5.19
CA GLY A 25 1.29 -9.00 -5.75
C GLY A 25 1.75 -7.60 -6.14
N ASP A 26 0.85 -6.62 -6.17
CA ASP A 26 1.23 -5.22 -6.36
C ASP A 26 2.07 -4.71 -5.19
N ILE A 27 3.12 -3.97 -5.51
CA ILE A 27 4.03 -3.37 -4.55
C ILE A 27 3.53 -1.95 -4.26
N ILE A 28 3.32 -1.65 -2.98
CA ILE A 28 3.01 -0.31 -2.51
C ILE A 28 4.06 0.16 -1.54
N MET A 29 4.25 1.48 -1.48
CA MET A 29 5.22 2.11 -0.63
C MET A 29 4.63 3.34 0.05
N SER A 30 4.97 3.51 1.32
CA SER A 30 4.67 4.71 2.09
C SER A 30 5.98 5.43 2.34
N SER A 31 6.26 6.48 1.57
CA SER A 31 7.47 7.28 1.69
C SER A 31 7.24 8.68 1.14
N SER A 32 8.03 9.66 1.57
CA SER A 32 8.08 10.99 0.93
C SER A 32 8.52 10.91 -0.54
N ASP A 33 9.37 9.93 -0.85
CA ASP A 33 9.95 9.75 -2.19
C ASP A 33 9.19 8.71 -3.02
N ALA A 34 8.00 8.30 -2.56
CA ALA A 34 7.19 7.32 -3.29
C ALA A 34 6.69 7.91 -4.62
N SER A 35 6.66 7.10 -5.66
CA SER A 35 6.05 7.50 -6.93
C SER A 35 4.55 7.69 -6.75
N ILE A 36 3.96 8.61 -7.53
CA ILE A 36 2.50 8.81 -7.55
C ILE A 36 1.87 7.64 -8.32
N SER A 37 1.53 6.58 -7.59
CA SER A 37 0.86 5.39 -8.10
C SER A 37 -0.24 4.93 -7.15
N ILE A 38 -1.13 4.06 -7.65
CA ILE A 38 -2.27 3.54 -6.89
C ILE A 38 -1.75 2.73 -5.69
N GLY A 39 -2.14 3.14 -4.48
CA GLY A 39 -1.79 2.47 -3.23
C GLY A 39 -0.58 3.04 -2.50
N ASN A 40 0.20 3.93 -3.13
CA ASN A 40 1.29 4.63 -2.45
C ASN A 40 0.77 5.74 -1.54
N ALA A 41 1.48 5.96 -0.42
CA ALA A 41 1.16 7.00 0.55
C ALA A 41 2.29 8.02 0.60
N LEU A 42 1.94 9.30 0.42
CA LEU A 42 2.85 10.45 0.44
C LEU A 42 2.39 11.46 1.52
N PRO A 43 3.33 12.20 2.15
CA PRO A 43 2.98 13.36 2.98
C PRO A 43 2.35 14.47 2.13
N LEU A 44 1.49 15.28 2.75
CA LEU A 44 0.87 16.47 2.15
C LEU A 44 1.85 17.66 2.12
#